data_AF-A0A973LFQ3-F1
#
_entry.id   AF-A0A973LFQ3-F1
#
_cell.length_a   1.000
_cell.length_b   1.000
_cell.length_c   1.000
_cell.angle_alpha   90.00
_cell.angle_beta   90.00
_cell.angle_gamma   90.00
#
_symmetry.space_group_name_H-M   'P 1'
#
loop_
_entity.id
_entity.type
_entity.pdbx_description
1 polymer ?
#
loop_
_entity_poly.entity_id
_entity_poly.type
_entity_poly.pdbx_seq_one_letter_code
_entity_poly.pdbx_strand_id
1 'polypeptide(L)'
;VLATGDNFPDALAGVPLSKQLNAPLLLTPGGALDAGVAAEIHRVLAPGGTVYVLGGEKAVTPAVVNALRLPVKRIAGATRYETSVEIAKAMGSPTKVVLATGTKFPDALAAGPFASDVFTVDTKPAAILLTDDAHLPDQVFSYMDNRVTDVAAIGVQATNSMQGYQGLVSFPGKDRYDTAALVAKAFPHPNGAGVATGLKFADALTGAALLARQDAPLLLTDPNGLSPYTGSALQGLAHTMIGGYSVEVFGGPAAVSDAVLKQIAAAVGGRVQ
;
A
#
# COMPACT_ATOMS: atom_id res chain seq x y z
N VAL A 1 -13.26 0.51 0.91
CA VAL A 1 -12.72 0.81 -0.43
C VAL A 1 -12.65 -0.50 -1.21
N LEU A 2 -13.11 -0.52 -2.46
CA LEU A 2 -13.13 -1.71 -3.32
C LEU A 2 -12.29 -1.45 -4.57
N ALA A 3 -11.42 -2.38 -4.93
CA ALA A 3 -10.64 -2.35 -6.16
C ALA A 3 -10.60 -3.74 -6.81
N THR A 4 -10.08 -3.83 -8.02
CA THR A 4 -9.86 -5.14 -8.66
C THR A 4 -8.68 -5.88 -8.02
N GLY A 5 -8.81 -7.20 -7.88
CA GLY A 5 -7.71 -8.10 -7.53
C GLY A 5 -6.91 -8.57 -8.74
N ASP A 6 -7.36 -8.30 -9.97
CA ASP A 6 -6.71 -8.76 -11.20
C ASP A 6 -5.49 -7.89 -11.57
N ASN A 7 -5.39 -6.70 -11.00
CA ASN A 7 -4.31 -5.75 -11.19
C ASN A 7 -4.12 -4.88 -9.92
N PHE A 8 -2.94 -4.31 -9.73
CA PHE A 8 -2.52 -3.67 -8.47
C PHE A 8 -2.61 -2.14 -8.37
N PRO A 9 -2.45 -1.33 -9.46
CA PRO A 9 -2.11 0.09 -9.30
C PRO A 9 -3.17 0.93 -8.57
N ASP A 10 -4.45 0.70 -8.87
CA ASP A 10 -5.55 1.47 -8.27
C ASP A 10 -5.74 1.10 -6.79
N ALA A 11 -5.58 -0.18 -6.45
CA ALA A 11 -5.63 -0.67 -5.08
C ALA A 11 -4.46 -0.11 -4.24
N LEU A 12 -3.25 -0.09 -4.80
CA LEU A 12 -2.08 0.50 -4.17
C LEU A 12 -2.30 1.99 -3.84
N ALA A 13 -2.73 2.78 -4.84
CA ALA A 13 -3.02 4.20 -4.64
C ALA A 13 -4.17 4.44 -3.65
N GLY A 14 -5.05 3.45 -3.49
CA GLY A 14 -6.18 3.47 -2.57
C GLY A 14 -5.86 3.24 -1.09
N VAL A 15 -4.65 2.77 -0.73
CA VAL A 15 -4.30 2.46 0.66
C VAL A 15 -4.43 3.70 1.57
N PRO A 16 -3.84 4.88 1.27
CA PRO A 16 -4.01 6.07 2.09
C PRO A 16 -5.47 6.55 2.20
N LEU A 17 -6.24 6.43 1.12
CA LEU A 17 -7.68 6.74 1.14
C LEU A 17 -8.44 5.80 2.09
N SER A 18 -8.10 4.51 2.12
CA SER A 18 -8.71 3.56 3.05
C SER A 18 -8.43 3.91 4.52
N LYS A 19 -7.20 4.37 4.84
CA LYS A 19 -6.88 4.90 6.17
C LYS A 19 -7.69 6.15 6.49
N GLN A 20 -7.72 7.13 5.59
CA GLN A 20 -8.46 8.38 5.79
C GLN A 20 -9.96 8.16 6.03
N LEU A 21 -10.54 7.16 5.36
CA LEU A 21 -11.94 6.78 5.53
C LEU A 21 -12.19 5.81 6.69
N ASN A 22 -11.13 5.37 7.39
CA ASN A 22 -11.18 4.29 8.39
C ASN A 22 -11.94 3.05 7.87
N ALA A 23 -11.67 2.67 6.62
CA ALA A 23 -12.35 1.59 5.90
C ALA A 23 -11.34 0.53 5.44
N PRO A 24 -11.74 -0.73 5.28
CA PRO A 24 -10.86 -1.73 4.67
C PRO A 24 -10.65 -1.46 3.18
N LEU A 25 -9.53 -1.96 2.65
CA LEU A 25 -9.33 -2.14 1.20
C LEU A 25 -9.66 -3.60 0.85
N LEU A 26 -10.70 -3.80 0.07
CA LEU A 26 -11.15 -5.11 -0.37
C LEU A 26 -10.87 -5.27 -1.87
N LEU A 27 -10.53 -6.49 -2.27
CA LEU A 27 -10.20 -6.85 -3.65
C LEU A 27 -11.19 -7.87 -4.17
N THR A 28 -11.72 -7.66 -5.38
CA THR A 28 -12.62 -8.59 -6.06
C THR A 28 -12.16 -8.80 -7.50
N PRO A 29 -12.46 -9.93 -8.16
CA PRO A 29 -12.30 -10.02 -9.61
C PRO A 29 -13.01 -8.86 -10.32
N GLY A 30 -12.38 -8.25 -11.32
CA GLY A 30 -12.90 -7.06 -11.99
C GLY A 30 -14.21 -7.29 -12.75
N GLY A 31 -14.43 -8.53 -13.18
CA GLY A 31 -15.63 -8.96 -13.91
C GLY A 31 -16.77 -9.47 -13.03
N ALA A 32 -16.53 -9.81 -11.76
CA ALA A 32 -17.53 -10.42 -10.89
C ALA A 32 -17.27 -10.11 -9.41
N LEU A 33 -18.34 -9.77 -8.68
CA LEU A 33 -18.26 -9.53 -7.25
C LEU A 33 -18.07 -10.86 -6.51
N ASP A 34 -16.95 -11.02 -5.83
CA ASP A 34 -16.71 -12.17 -4.96
C ASP A 34 -17.72 -12.18 -3.79
N ALA A 35 -18.26 -13.37 -3.48
CA ALA A 35 -19.31 -13.50 -2.47
C ALA A 35 -18.80 -13.20 -1.05
N GLY A 36 -17.55 -13.56 -0.74
CA GLY A 36 -16.91 -13.23 0.54
C GLY A 36 -16.69 -11.73 0.67
N VAL A 37 -16.24 -11.08 -0.41
CA VAL A 37 -16.11 -9.60 -0.46
C VAL A 37 -17.46 -8.91 -0.28
N ALA A 38 -18.50 -9.39 -0.94
CA ALA A 38 -19.86 -8.85 -0.78
C ALA A 38 -20.33 -8.96 0.68
N ALA A 39 -20.15 -10.13 1.30
CA ALA A 39 -20.50 -10.37 2.69
C ALA A 39 -19.72 -9.44 3.63
N GLU A 40 -18.42 -9.25 3.39
CA GLU A 40 -17.59 -8.37 4.20
C GLU A 40 -18.00 -6.90 4.05
N ILE A 41 -18.29 -6.43 2.84
CA ILE A 41 -18.83 -5.08 2.61
C ILE A 41 -20.10 -4.88 3.42
N HIS A 42 -21.05 -5.81 3.36
CA HIS A 42 -22.29 -5.70 4.14
C HIS A 42 -22.06 -5.73 5.65
N ARG A 43 -21.04 -6.47 6.11
CA ARG A 43 -20.70 -6.57 7.54
C ARG A 43 -20.11 -5.27 8.08
N VAL A 44 -19.24 -4.61 7.32
CA VAL A 44 -18.49 -3.43 7.81
C VAL A 44 -19.10 -2.09 7.43
N LEU A 45 -19.95 -2.04 6.41
CA LEU A 45 -20.50 -0.79 5.94
C LEU A 45 -21.51 -0.24 6.95
N ALA A 46 -21.20 0.92 7.51
CA ALA A 46 -22.13 1.63 8.40
C ALA A 46 -23.44 1.98 7.66
N PRO A 47 -24.59 2.08 8.36
CA PRO A 47 -25.84 2.54 7.76
C PRO A 47 -25.67 3.86 6.99
N GLY A 48 -26.10 3.90 5.73
CA GLY A 48 -25.91 5.05 4.84
C GLY A 48 -24.49 5.20 4.28
N GLY A 49 -23.59 4.24 4.54
CA GLY A 49 -22.23 4.24 4.03
C GLY A 49 -22.15 4.13 2.50
N THR A 50 -21.02 4.60 1.96
CA THR A 50 -20.73 4.55 0.52
C THR A 50 -19.56 3.61 0.24
N VAL A 51 -19.70 2.76 -0.77
CA VAL A 51 -18.59 1.96 -1.28
C VAL A 51 -17.81 2.80 -2.30
N TYR A 52 -16.55 3.09 -1.97
CA TYR A 52 -15.63 3.74 -2.89
C TYR A 52 -15.00 2.71 -3.80
N VAL A 53 -15.31 2.75 -5.11
CA VAL A 53 -14.77 1.84 -6.12
C VAL A 53 -13.64 2.53 -6.86
N LEU A 54 -12.46 1.94 -6.82
CA LEU A 54 -11.26 2.47 -7.48
C LEU A 54 -11.05 1.81 -8.84
N GLY A 55 -10.72 2.63 -9.84
CA GLY A 55 -10.48 2.19 -11.20
C GLY A 55 -11.70 2.35 -12.11
N GLY A 56 -11.42 2.43 -13.41
CA GLY A 56 -12.45 2.58 -14.45
C GLY A 56 -13.32 1.33 -14.62
N GLU A 57 -14.30 1.41 -15.52
CA GLU A 57 -15.24 0.31 -15.77
C GLU A 57 -14.58 -0.95 -16.35
N LYS A 58 -13.39 -0.84 -16.94
CA LYS A 58 -12.60 -2.00 -17.36
C LYS A 58 -11.93 -2.73 -16.20
N ALA A 59 -11.60 -2.01 -15.13
CA ALA A 59 -10.96 -2.57 -13.95
C ALA A 59 -12.01 -3.18 -13.00
N VAL A 60 -13.10 -2.45 -12.76
CA VAL A 60 -14.25 -2.94 -11.99
C VAL A 60 -15.52 -2.67 -12.79
N THR A 61 -16.08 -3.72 -13.37
CA THR A 61 -17.19 -3.64 -14.32
C THR A 61 -18.48 -3.11 -13.70
N PRO A 62 -19.40 -2.56 -14.52
CA PRO A 62 -20.73 -2.20 -14.05
C PRO A 62 -21.48 -3.38 -13.42
N ALA A 63 -21.21 -4.61 -13.85
CA ALA A 63 -21.79 -5.81 -13.25
C ALA A 63 -21.43 -5.97 -11.76
N VAL A 64 -20.16 -5.74 -11.39
CA VAL A 64 -19.70 -5.74 -9.99
C VAL A 64 -20.43 -4.65 -9.19
N VAL A 65 -20.48 -3.44 -9.74
CA VAL A 65 -21.13 -2.29 -9.07
C VAL A 65 -22.62 -2.52 -8.86
N ASN A 66 -23.33 -3.03 -9.86
CA ASN A 66 -24.76 -3.33 -9.77
C ASN A 66 -25.03 -4.48 -8.78
N ALA A 67 -24.13 -5.46 -8.69
CA ALA A 67 -24.24 -6.58 -7.75
C ALA A 67 -24.14 -6.14 -6.28
N LEU A 68 -23.43 -5.04 -5.98
CA LEU A 68 -23.31 -4.51 -4.62
C LEU A 68 -24.66 -4.07 -4.03
N ARG A 69 -25.58 -3.54 -4.86
CA ARG A 69 -26.87 -2.98 -4.42
C ARG A 69 -26.75 -1.95 -3.28
N LEU A 70 -25.69 -1.16 -3.31
CA LEU A 70 -25.32 -0.17 -2.30
C LEU A 70 -24.95 1.17 -2.97
N PRO A 71 -24.93 2.30 -2.23
CA PRO A 71 -24.38 3.54 -2.75
C PRO A 71 -22.91 3.37 -3.14
N VAL A 72 -22.58 3.72 -4.38
CA VAL A 72 -21.22 3.61 -4.91
C VAL A 72 -20.72 4.97 -5.38
N LYS A 73 -19.48 5.29 -4.98
CA LYS A 73 -18.71 6.40 -5.55
C LYS A 73 -17.51 5.82 -6.28
N ARG A 74 -17.50 5.92 -7.62
CA ARG A 74 -16.35 5.52 -8.43
C ARG A 74 -15.31 6.64 -8.45
N ILE A 75 -14.04 6.28 -8.30
CA ILE A 75 -12.89 7.16 -8.48
C ILE A 75 -12.00 6.53 -9.54
N ALA A 76 -11.88 7.19 -10.68
CA ALA A 76 -11.17 6.66 -11.84
C ALA A 76 -10.67 7.77 -12.76
N GLY A 77 -9.51 7.56 -13.36
CA GLY A 77 -9.00 8.31 -14.50
C GLY A 77 -8.92 7.44 -15.75
N ALA A 78 -8.45 8.04 -16.86
CA ALA A 78 -8.28 7.32 -18.13
C ALA A 78 -7.17 6.25 -18.05
N THR A 79 -6.12 6.50 -17.26
CA THR A 79 -5.08 5.51 -16.97
C THR A 79 -4.87 5.36 -15.46
N ARG A 80 -3.96 4.46 -15.07
CA ARG A 80 -3.56 4.26 -13.66
C ARG A 80 -2.96 5.53 -13.04
N TYR A 81 -2.25 6.33 -13.84
CA TYR A 81 -1.63 7.56 -13.37
C TYR A 81 -2.69 8.61 -13.03
N GLU A 82 -3.65 8.86 -13.92
CA GLU A 82 -4.78 9.74 -13.64
C GLU A 82 -5.66 9.19 -12.51
N THR A 83 -5.87 7.88 -12.43
CA THR A 83 -6.62 7.28 -11.32
C THR A 83 -5.95 7.58 -9.97
N SER A 84 -4.62 7.50 -9.87
CA SER A 84 -3.89 7.88 -8.66
C SER A 84 -4.08 9.37 -8.30
N VAL A 85 -4.13 10.26 -9.29
CA VAL A 85 -4.42 11.69 -9.11
C VAL A 85 -5.86 11.91 -8.66
N GLU A 86 -6.85 11.20 -9.22
CA GLU A 86 -8.26 11.32 -8.80
C GLU A 86 -8.47 10.79 -7.37
N ILE A 87 -7.73 9.76 -6.95
CA ILE A 87 -7.71 9.31 -5.56
C ILE A 87 -7.14 10.40 -4.66
N ALA A 88 -6.01 11.01 -5.04
CA ALA A 88 -5.42 12.12 -4.29
C ALA A 88 -6.39 13.30 -4.15
N LYS A 89 -7.12 13.66 -5.22
CA LYS A 89 -8.17 14.69 -5.16
C LYS A 89 -9.30 14.31 -4.21
N ALA A 90 -9.75 13.05 -4.24
CA ALA A 90 -10.79 12.56 -3.33
C ALA A 90 -10.36 12.58 -1.86
N MET A 91 -9.05 12.54 -1.57
CA MET A 91 -8.47 12.71 -0.24
C MET A 91 -8.43 14.17 0.24
N GLY A 92 -8.82 15.13 -0.60
CA GLY A 92 -8.68 16.56 -0.33
C GLY A 92 -7.36 17.14 -0.86
N SER A 93 -6.77 16.48 -1.85
CA SER A 93 -5.54 16.86 -2.53
C SER A 93 -4.36 17.14 -1.55
N PRO A 94 -3.85 16.12 -0.84
CA PRO A 94 -2.71 16.27 0.07
C PRO A 94 -1.50 16.97 -0.57
N THR A 95 -0.78 17.77 0.22
CA THR A 95 0.50 18.40 -0.16
C THR A 95 1.69 17.48 0.08
N LYS A 96 1.47 16.28 0.61
CA LYS A 96 2.48 15.25 0.84
C LYS A 96 2.23 14.12 -0.14
N VAL A 97 3.27 13.69 -0.84
CA VAL A 97 3.17 12.68 -1.91
C VAL A 97 4.20 11.58 -1.72
N VAL A 98 3.77 10.35 -1.93
CA VAL A 98 4.63 9.18 -2.10
C VAL A 98 4.50 8.69 -3.53
N LEU A 99 5.62 8.62 -4.23
CA LEU A 99 5.73 8.14 -5.59
C LEU A 99 6.05 6.65 -5.58
N ALA A 100 5.32 5.91 -6.40
CA ALA A 100 5.55 4.49 -6.60
C ALA A 100 5.41 4.15 -8.08
N THR A 101 6.06 3.06 -8.52
CA THR A 101 5.92 2.58 -9.90
C THR A 101 4.49 2.14 -10.17
N GLY A 102 3.95 2.60 -11.29
CA GLY A 102 2.68 2.14 -11.82
C GLY A 102 2.83 0.90 -12.69
N THR A 103 4.04 0.47 -13.07
CA THR A 103 4.23 -0.58 -14.08
C THR A 103 4.58 -1.94 -13.46
N LYS A 104 5.30 -1.94 -12.33
CA LYS A 104 5.69 -3.13 -11.56
C LYS A 104 5.29 -2.94 -10.10
N PHE A 105 4.76 -3.97 -9.46
CA PHE A 105 4.25 -3.85 -8.09
C PHE A 105 5.26 -4.01 -6.95
N PRO A 106 6.37 -4.79 -7.03
CA PRO A 106 6.98 -5.33 -5.82
C PRO A 106 7.50 -4.27 -4.84
N ASP A 107 8.27 -3.31 -5.35
CA ASP A 107 8.81 -2.21 -4.54
C ASP A 107 7.70 -1.29 -4.02
N ALA A 108 6.64 -1.15 -4.82
CA ALA A 108 5.51 -0.28 -4.54
C ALA A 108 4.64 -0.76 -3.37
N LEU A 109 4.66 -2.05 -3.02
CA LEU A 109 3.83 -2.61 -1.95
C LEU A 109 4.11 -1.96 -0.58
N ALA A 110 5.37 -1.56 -0.33
CA ALA A 110 5.75 -0.88 0.91
C ALA A 110 5.28 0.60 0.96
N ALA A 111 4.86 1.18 -0.17
CA ALA A 111 4.44 2.58 -0.24
C ALA A 111 3.12 2.85 0.50
N GLY A 112 2.22 1.87 0.54
CA GLY A 112 0.90 1.98 1.17
C GLY A 112 0.94 2.46 2.63
N PRO A 113 1.56 1.67 3.53
CA PRO A 113 1.68 2.06 4.93
C PRO A 113 2.59 3.28 5.11
N PHE A 114 3.64 3.42 4.31
CA PHE A 114 4.57 4.56 4.41
C PHE A 114 3.88 5.91 4.12
N ALA A 115 3.06 5.97 3.07
CA ALA A 115 2.26 7.15 2.73
C ALA A 115 1.25 7.51 3.81
N SER A 116 0.92 6.55 4.66
CA SER A 116 -0.05 6.73 5.72
C SER A 116 0.54 7.27 7.02
N ASP A 117 1.86 7.20 7.22
CA ASP A 117 2.52 7.49 8.51
C ASP A 117 3.64 8.55 8.41
N VAL A 118 4.62 8.37 7.52
CA VAL A 118 5.95 9.00 7.70
C VAL A 118 5.98 10.51 7.44
N PHE A 119 5.03 11.04 6.67
CA PHE A 119 4.90 12.49 6.52
C PHE A 119 3.88 13.12 7.50
N THR A 120 3.29 12.37 8.42
CA THR A 120 2.06 12.80 9.10
C THR A 120 2.25 13.16 10.57
N VAL A 121 2.98 14.24 10.86
CA VAL A 121 2.86 14.92 12.17
C VAL A 121 1.44 15.49 12.36
N ASP A 122 0.76 15.80 11.25
CA ASP A 122 -0.57 16.46 11.21
C ASP A 122 -1.75 15.51 10.87
N THR A 123 -1.66 14.21 11.16
CA THR A 123 -2.74 13.19 11.06
C THR A 123 -3.31 12.85 9.67
N LYS A 124 -3.01 13.61 8.61
CA LYS A 124 -3.54 13.35 7.25
C LYS A 124 -2.55 12.56 6.39
N PRO A 125 -2.93 11.40 5.83
CA PRO A 125 -2.08 10.61 4.93
C PRO A 125 -1.57 11.40 3.72
N ALA A 126 -0.36 11.09 3.29
CA ALA A 126 0.15 11.47 1.97
C ALA A 126 -0.63 10.73 0.87
N ALA A 127 -0.74 11.35 -0.30
CA ALA A 127 -1.28 10.66 -1.47
C ALA A 127 -0.22 9.75 -2.10
N ILE A 128 -0.61 8.58 -2.60
CA ILE A 128 0.23 7.79 -3.49
C ILE A 128 -0.06 8.19 -4.93
N LEU A 129 0.96 8.65 -5.65
CA LEU A 129 0.89 8.93 -7.07
C LEU A 129 1.80 7.96 -7.82
N LEU A 130 1.35 7.56 -9.02
CA LEU A 130 2.03 6.52 -9.80
C LEU A 130 2.90 7.12 -10.91
N THR A 131 4.07 6.52 -11.13
CA THR A 131 4.99 6.92 -12.21
C THR A 131 5.08 5.83 -13.28
N ASP A 132 5.51 6.18 -14.49
CA ASP A 132 5.65 5.21 -15.60
C ASP A 132 7.04 4.55 -15.65
N ASP A 133 7.82 4.71 -14.58
CA ASP A 133 9.23 4.32 -14.36
C ASP A 133 10.27 5.11 -15.14
N ALA A 134 9.94 5.59 -16.33
CA ALA A 134 10.86 6.36 -17.16
C ALA A 134 10.79 7.86 -16.83
N HIS A 135 9.58 8.35 -16.56
CA HIS A 135 9.27 9.76 -16.34
C HIS A 135 8.12 9.90 -15.33
N LEU A 136 7.95 11.13 -14.85
CA LEU A 136 6.77 11.54 -14.12
C LEU A 136 5.67 11.89 -15.14
N PRO A 137 4.52 11.20 -15.18
CA PRO A 137 3.44 11.53 -16.12
C PRO A 137 2.94 12.96 -15.94
N ASP A 138 2.58 13.64 -17.04
CA ASP A 138 2.19 15.06 -17.04
C ASP A 138 1.08 15.40 -16.03
N GLN A 139 0.12 14.50 -15.85
CA GLN A 139 -1.00 14.67 -14.94
C GLN A 139 -0.56 14.58 -13.47
N VAL A 140 0.45 13.77 -13.19
CA VAL A 140 1.06 13.65 -11.86
C VAL A 140 1.93 14.87 -11.58
N PHE A 141 2.75 15.28 -12.56
CA PHE A 141 3.52 16.52 -12.48
C PHE A 141 2.60 17.72 -12.22
N SER A 142 1.52 17.86 -12.98
CA SER A 142 0.55 18.95 -12.85
C SER A 142 -0.16 18.95 -11.49
N TYR A 143 -0.37 17.78 -10.88
CA TYR A 143 -0.90 17.71 -9.51
C TYR A 143 0.13 18.20 -8.48
N MET A 144 1.41 17.89 -8.69
CA MET A 144 2.50 18.21 -7.77
C MET A 144 2.96 19.67 -7.85
N ASP A 145 2.92 20.25 -9.06
CA ASP A 145 3.46 21.56 -9.36
C ASP A 145 2.90 22.66 -8.45
N ASN A 146 3.81 23.42 -7.82
CA ASN A 146 3.52 24.50 -6.87
C ASN A 146 2.58 24.12 -5.69
N ARG A 147 2.37 22.82 -5.43
CA ARG A 147 1.44 22.31 -4.42
C ARG A 147 2.12 21.51 -3.32
N VAL A 148 3.03 20.63 -3.71
CA VAL A 148 3.52 19.56 -2.84
C VAL A 148 4.76 20.01 -2.07
N THR A 149 4.73 19.81 -0.76
CA THR A 149 5.77 20.24 0.19
C THR A 149 6.77 19.13 0.48
N ASP A 150 6.30 17.88 0.50
CA ASP A 150 7.11 16.71 0.83
C ASP A 150 6.87 15.61 -0.20
N VAL A 151 7.97 15.06 -0.72
CA VAL A 151 7.93 14.00 -1.73
C VAL A 151 8.85 12.87 -1.30
N ALA A 152 8.31 11.65 -1.26
CA ALA A 152 9.10 10.43 -1.23
C ALA A 152 8.97 9.64 -2.52
N ALA A 153 10.00 8.87 -2.89
CA ALA A 153 9.94 7.87 -3.95
C ALA A 153 10.35 6.49 -3.42
N ILE A 154 9.49 5.50 -3.66
CA ILE A 154 9.66 4.12 -3.18
C ILE A 154 10.14 3.23 -4.33
N GLY A 155 11.32 2.65 -4.17
CA GLY A 155 11.96 1.81 -5.18
C GLY A 155 12.75 2.61 -6.22
N VAL A 156 13.58 1.88 -6.96
CA VAL A 156 14.50 2.46 -7.96
C VAL A 156 13.73 3.14 -9.10
N GLN A 157 12.62 2.55 -9.56
CA GLN A 157 11.86 3.07 -10.69
C GLN A 157 11.22 4.43 -10.38
N ALA A 158 10.55 4.56 -9.23
CA ALA A 158 9.98 5.83 -8.79
C ALA A 158 11.07 6.88 -8.56
N THR A 159 12.21 6.47 -8.00
CA THR A 159 13.36 7.37 -7.78
C THR A 159 13.90 7.92 -9.11
N ASN A 160 14.05 7.05 -10.12
CA ASN A 160 14.56 7.44 -11.43
C ASN A 160 13.61 8.38 -12.18
N SER A 161 12.30 8.22 -12.03
CA SER A 161 11.31 9.12 -12.64
C SER A 161 11.36 10.57 -12.12
N MET A 162 12.14 10.82 -11.05
CA MET A 162 12.27 12.13 -10.38
C MET A 162 13.70 12.70 -10.46
N GLN A 163 14.50 12.28 -11.45
CA GLN A 163 15.85 12.82 -11.64
C GLN A 163 15.85 14.36 -11.71
N GLY A 164 16.70 14.97 -10.88
CA GLY A 164 16.82 16.43 -10.79
C GLY A 164 15.86 17.11 -9.81
N TYR A 165 14.86 16.40 -9.28
CA TYR A 165 13.95 16.94 -8.27
C TYR A 165 14.67 17.19 -6.94
N GLN A 166 14.58 18.41 -6.41
CA GLN A 166 15.24 18.81 -5.18
C GLN A 166 14.39 18.43 -3.95
N GLY A 167 15.03 17.98 -2.87
CA GLY A 167 14.33 17.63 -1.62
C GLY A 167 13.57 16.29 -1.65
N LEU A 168 13.83 15.44 -2.65
CA LEU A 168 13.26 14.10 -2.72
C LEU A 168 13.84 13.19 -1.63
N VAL A 169 12.97 12.57 -0.82
CA VAL A 169 13.35 11.41 0.00
C VAL A 169 13.21 10.16 -0.86
N SER A 170 14.25 9.33 -0.99
CA SER A 170 14.18 8.15 -1.86
C SER A 170 14.59 6.87 -1.15
N PHE A 171 13.94 5.77 -1.54
CA PHE A 171 14.19 4.42 -1.01
C PHE A 171 14.53 3.44 -2.14
N PRO A 172 15.65 3.63 -2.86
CA PRO A 172 16.06 2.74 -3.95
C PRO A 172 16.80 1.51 -3.40
N GLY A 173 16.06 0.47 -3.03
CA GLY A 173 16.66 -0.81 -2.61
C GLY A 173 17.27 -1.58 -3.78
N LYS A 174 18.19 -2.50 -3.46
CA LYS A 174 18.79 -3.42 -4.45
C LYS A 174 17.76 -4.37 -5.07
N ASP A 175 16.74 -4.71 -4.29
CA ASP A 175 15.57 -5.47 -4.69
C ASP A 175 14.35 -5.06 -3.86
N ARG A 176 13.21 -5.70 -4.10
CA ARG A 176 11.94 -5.44 -3.40
C ARG A 176 12.02 -5.61 -1.87
N TYR A 177 12.87 -6.52 -1.41
CA TYR A 177 13.02 -6.83 0.01
C TYR A 177 13.87 -5.76 0.70
N ASP A 178 14.95 -5.33 0.05
CA ASP A 178 15.78 -4.22 0.50
C ASP A 178 15.01 -2.89 0.49
N THR A 179 14.23 -2.61 -0.57
CA THR A 179 13.36 -1.43 -0.63
C THR A 179 12.37 -1.41 0.55
N ALA A 180 11.67 -2.52 0.81
CA ALA A 180 10.76 -2.62 1.94
C ALA A 180 11.48 -2.44 3.30
N ALA A 181 12.69 -2.98 3.44
CA ALA A 181 13.50 -2.82 4.64
C ALA A 181 13.99 -1.38 4.87
N LEU A 182 14.35 -0.65 3.80
CA LEU A 182 14.71 0.77 3.86
C LEU A 182 13.51 1.62 4.27
N VAL A 183 12.35 1.35 3.67
CA VAL A 183 11.09 2.00 4.03
C VAL A 183 10.74 1.74 5.49
N ALA A 184 10.83 0.50 5.95
CA ALA A 184 10.51 0.13 7.33
C ALA A 184 11.37 0.85 8.38
N LYS A 185 12.65 1.08 8.08
CA LYS A 185 13.57 1.83 8.97
C LYS A 185 13.25 3.31 9.08
N ALA A 186 12.49 3.87 8.13
CA ALA A 186 12.10 5.28 8.14
C ALA A 186 10.81 5.56 8.92
N PHE A 187 10.13 4.53 9.45
CA PHE A 187 9.01 4.73 10.35
C PHE A 187 9.52 5.27 11.70
N PRO A 188 9.02 6.43 12.16
CA PRO A 188 9.50 7.05 13.40
C PRO A 188 9.09 6.26 14.64
N HIS A 189 7.84 5.78 14.69
CA HIS A 189 7.25 5.10 15.85
C HIS A 189 6.37 3.91 15.43
N PRO A 190 6.93 2.91 14.73
CA PRO A 190 6.13 1.84 14.15
C PRO A 190 5.48 0.97 15.22
N ASN A 191 4.16 0.78 15.21
CA ASN A 191 3.44 -0.04 16.19
C ASN A 191 3.38 -1.53 15.79
N GLY A 192 4.50 -2.10 15.35
CA GLY A 192 4.61 -3.48 14.87
C GLY A 192 5.27 -3.56 13.50
N ALA A 193 5.03 -4.65 12.79
CA ALA A 193 5.30 -4.76 11.35
C ALA A 193 4.41 -5.83 10.72
N GLY A 194 4.22 -5.72 9.41
CA GLY A 194 3.62 -6.78 8.60
C GLY A 194 4.66 -7.47 7.74
N VAL A 195 4.45 -8.75 7.46
CA VAL A 195 5.23 -9.49 6.46
C VAL A 195 4.29 -10.15 5.46
N ALA A 196 4.55 -9.93 4.17
CA ALA A 196 3.85 -10.59 3.07
C ALA A 196 4.83 -11.14 2.03
N THR A 197 4.36 -12.01 1.13
CA THR A 197 5.19 -12.43 0.00
C THR A 197 5.51 -11.24 -0.92
N GLY A 198 6.76 -11.16 -1.39
CA GLY A 198 7.14 -10.21 -2.44
C GLY A 198 6.76 -10.70 -3.85
N LEU A 199 6.29 -11.94 -4.01
CA LEU A 199 6.05 -12.55 -5.33
C LEU A 199 4.63 -12.33 -5.88
N LYS A 200 3.68 -11.97 -5.01
CA LYS A 200 2.29 -11.63 -5.35
C LYS A 200 1.88 -10.39 -4.57
N PHE A 201 0.84 -9.69 -5.03
CA PHE A 201 0.45 -8.40 -4.46
C PHE A 201 -0.81 -8.44 -3.59
N ALA A 202 -1.73 -9.39 -3.77
CA ALA A 202 -3.06 -9.32 -3.16
C ALA A 202 -3.00 -9.25 -1.62
N ASP A 203 -2.33 -10.22 -0.99
CA ASP A 203 -2.15 -10.28 0.47
C ASP A 203 -1.42 -9.04 1.01
N ALA A 204 -0.38 -8.61 0.28
CA ALA A 204 0.41 -7.43 0.62
C ALA A 204 -0.41 -6.13 0.55
N LEU A 205 -1.27 -5.95 -0.46
CA LEU A 205 -2.10 -4.75 -0.61
C LEU A 205 -3.19 -4.66 0.45
N THR A 206 -3.90 -5.76 0.72
CA THR A 206 -4.92 -5.77 1.76
C THR A 206 -4.30 -5.66 3.15
N GLY A 207 -3.15 -6.31 3.38
CA GLY A 207 -2.38 -6.16 4.61
C GLY A 207 -1.82 -4.75 4.78
N ALA A 208 -1.33 -4.11 3.71
CA ALA A 208 -0.89 -2.73 3.72
C ALA A 208 -1.98 -1.75 4.20
N ALA A 209 -3.25 -1.99 3.84
CA ALA A 209 -4.36 -1.16 4.33
C ALA A 209 -4.61 -1.30 5.84
N LEU A 210 -4.40 -2.50 6.40
CA LEU A 210 -4.44 -2.70 7.85
C LEU A 210 -3.25 -2.03 8.54
N LEU A 211 -2.04 -2.31 8.05
CA LEU A 211 -0.79 -1.76 8.60
C LEU A 211 -0.74 -0.23 8.53
N ALA A 212 -1.31 0.37 7.48
CA ALA A 212 -1.48 1.81 7.37
C ALA A 212 -2.26 2.39 8.56
N ARG A 213 -3.31 1.70 9.04
CA ARG A 213 -4.09 2.14 10.22
C ARG A 213 -3.37 1.91 11.54
N GLN A 214 -2.43 0.98 11.56
CA GLN A 214 -1.61 0.65 12.73
C GLN A 214 -0.31 1.44 12.77
N ASP A 215 -0.05 2.31 11.80
CA ASP A 215 1.24 3.01 11.67
C ASP A 215 2.41 2.01 11.68
N ALA A 216 2.25 0.91 10.95
CA ALA A 216 3.23 -0.19 10.90
C ALA A 216 3.77 -0.37 9.47
N PRO A 217 5.06 -0.69 9.30
CA PRO A 217 5.64 -0.96 8.00
C PRO A 217 5.22 -2.32 7.44
N LEU A 218 5.16 -2.42 6.12
CA LEU A 218 5.09 -3.70 5.41
C LEU A 218 6.47 -4.10 4.93
N LEU A 219 6.93 -5.27 5.37
CA LEU A 219 8.11 -5.95 4.89
C LEU A 219 7.73 -7.08 3.93
N LEU A 220 8.66 -7.47 3.07
CA LEU A 220 8.43 -8.51 2.05
C LEU A 220 9.35 -9.71 2.27
N THR A 221 8.90 -10.90 1.88
CA THR A 221 9.71 -12.14 1.94
C THR A 221 9.55 -12.99 0.69
N ASP A 222 10.54 -13.84 0.42
CA ASP A 222 10.31 -14.99 -0.45
C ASP A 222 9.44 -16.03 0.31
N PRO A 223 8.56 -16.79 -0.36
CA PRO A 223 7.71 -17.78 0.31
C PRO A 223 8.48 -18.84 1.10
N ASN A 224 9.70 -19.17 0.68
CA ASN A 224 10.47 -20.29 1.23
C ASN A 224 11.72 -19.86 2.01
N GLY A 225 12.01 -18.55 2.07
CA GLY A 225 13.15 -18.05 2.82
C GLY A 225 13.01 -16.57 3.17
N LEU A 226 13.21 -16.24 4.44
CA LEU A 226 13.26 -14.87 4.90
C LEU A 226 14.47 -14.17 4.26
N SER A 227 14.20 -13.07 3.55
CA SER A 227 15.27 -12.23 3.01
C SER A 227 16.14 -11.70 4.15
N PRO A 228 17.48 -11.68 4.03
CA PRO A 228 18.36 -11.08 5.03
C PRO A 228 18.00 -9.62 5.34
N TYR A 229 17.57 -8.85 4.32
CA TYR A 229 17.14 -7.46 4.50
C TYR A 229 15.94 -7.36 5.45
N THR A 230 14.96 -8.24 5.25
CA THR A 230 13.75 -8.32 6.09
C THR A 230 14.08 -8.80 7.50
N GLY A 231 14.91 -9.83 7.64
CA GLY A 231 15.35 -10.32 8.95
C GLY A 231 16.05 -9.23 9.77
N SER A 232 16.99 -8.50 9.16
CA SER A 232 17.67 -7.39 9.83
C SER A 232 16.75 -6.22 10.15
N ALA A 233 15.78 -5.90 9.29
CA ALA A 233 14.79 -4.86 9.58
C ALA A 233 13.91 -5.23 10.77
N LEU A 234 13.38 -6.47 10.81
CA LEU A 234 12.60 -6.98 11.93
C LEU A 234 13.36 -6.94 13.26
N GLN A 235 14.63 -7.37 13.26
CA GLN A 235 15.50 -7.29 14.44
C GLN A 235 15.67 -5.86 14.93
N GLY A 236 15.94 -4.92 14.01
CA GLY A 236 16.09 -3.51 14.32
C GLY A 236 14.83 -2.92 14.96
N LEU A 237 13.66 -3.19 14.38
CA LEU A 237 12.37 -2.74 14.89
C LEU A 237 12.02 -3.38 16.25
N ALA A 238 12.33 -4.65 16.43
CA ALA A 238 12.07 -5.33 17.70
C ALA A 238 12.93 -4.78 18.85
N HIS A 239 14.15 -4.31 18.56
CA HIS A 239 15.03 -3.70 19.56
C HIS A 239 14.59 -2.30 20.00
N THR A 240 13.90 -1.55 19.14
CA THR A 240 13.43 -0.19 19.47
C THR A 240 12.13 -0.19 20.27
N MET A 241 11.45 -1.34 20.38
CA MET A 241 10.10 -1.46 20.94
C MET A 241 10.11 -2.21 22.27
N ILE A 242 10.00 -1.46 23.38
CA ILE A 242 9.96 -2.01 24.74
C ILE A 242 8.51 -2.44 25.06
N GLY A 243 8.18 -3.69 24.71
CA GLY A 243 6.90 -4.34 25.07
C GLY A 243 5.85 -4.29 23.96
N GLY A 244 5.32 -5.46 23.58
CA GLY A 244 4.15 -5.54 22.69
C GLY A 244 4.41 -5.51 21.17
N TYR A 245 5.67 -5.46 20.71
CA TYR A 245 5.98 -5.60 19.27
C TYR A 245 5.41 -6.91 18.73
N SER A 246 4.51 -6.84 17.75
CA SER A 246 3.97 -8.00 17.04
C SER A 246 4.27 -7.88 15.55
N VAL A 247 4.50 -9.04 14.94
CA VAL A 247 4.58 -9.17 13.49
C VAL A 247 3.32 -9.87 13.01
N GLU A 248 2.57 -9.21 12.14
CA GLU A 248 1.42 -9.82 11.45
C GLU A 248 1.88 -10.42 10.12
N VAL A 249 1.43 -11.63 9.80
CA VAL A 249 1.76 -12.28 8.54
C VAL A 249 0.55 -12.32 7.61
N PHE A 250 0.73 -11.84 6.38
CA PHE A 250 -0.31 -11.76 5.37
C PHE A 250 -0.08 -12.81 4.28
N GLY A 251 -1.08 -13.68 4.12
CA GLY A 251 -1.10 -14.76 3.12
C GLY A 251 -1.03 -16.14 3.76
N GLY A 252 -1.48 -17.15 3.00
CA GLY A 252 -1.43 -18.55 3.44
C GLY A 252 -0.01 -19.17 3.37
N PRO A 253 0.15 -20.44 3.75
CA PRO A 253 1.45 -21.13 3.77
C PRO A 253 2.20 -21.17 2.43
N ALA A 254 1.50 -21.02 1.30
CA ALA A 254 2.11 -20.92 -0.02
C ALA A 254 2.71 -19.54 -0.33
N ALA A 255 2.28 -18.49 0.39
CA ALA A 255 2.82 -17.14 0.30
C ALA A 255 3.92 -16.92 1.35
N VAL A 256 3.72 -17.43 2.57
CA VAL A 256 4.70 -17.40 3.66
C VAL A 256 4.70 -18.76 4.34
N SER A 257 5.71 -19.59 4.05
CA SER A 257 5.78 -20.94 4.61
C SER A 257 6.04 -20.97 6.10
N ASP A 258 5.72 -22.09 6.75
CA ASP A 258 6.03 -22.33 8.17
C ASP A 258 7.52 -22.15 8.51
N ALA A 259 8.41 -22.42 7.53
CA ALA A 259 9.84 -22.20 7.69
C ALA A 259 10.15 -20.69 7.82
N VAL A 260 9.51 -19.87 6.99
CA VAL A 260 9.64 -18.41 7.07
C VAL A 260 8.99 -17.87 8.34
N LEU A 261 7.83 -18.38 8.76
CA LEU A 261 7.22 -18.02 10.04
C LEU A 261 8.18 -18.23 11.22
N LYS A 262 8.89 -19.37 11.25
CA LYS A 262 9.91 -19.65 12.27
C LYS A 262 11.09 -18.67 12.21
N GLN A 263 11.52 -18.29 11.00
CA GLN A 263 12.60 -17.30 10.82
C GLN A 263 12.18 -15.90 11.28
N ILE A 264 10.94 -15.48 10.98
CA ILE A 264 10.36 -14.23 11.47
C ILE A 264 10.32 -14.27 13.00
N ALA A 265 9.79 -15.35 13.59
CA ALA A 265 9.73 -15.52 15.04
C ALA A 265 11.11 -15.45 15.69
N ALA A 266 12.12 -16.09 15.10
CA ALA A 266 13.49 -16.01 15.59
C ALA A 266 14.05 -14.57 15.51
N ALA A 267 13.73 -13.82 14.45
CA ALA A 267 14.19 -12.43 14.27
C ALA A 267 13.62 -11.46 15.32
N VAL A 268 12.44 -11.75 15.88
CA VAL A 268 11.75 -10.85 16.83
C VAL A 268 11.59 -11.44 18.25
N GLY A 269 12.28 -12.55 18.54
CA GLY A 269 12.24 -13.18 19.86
C GLY A 269 10.90 -13.85 20.20
N GLY A 270 10.19 -14.40 19.21
CA GLY A 270 8.99 -15.23 19.37
C GLY A 270 7.64 -14.53 19.29
N ARG A 271 7.59 -13.26 18.87
CA ARG A 271 6.38 -12.41 18.88
C ARG A 271 5.71 -12.29 17.51
N VAL A 272 5.10 -13.38 17.03
CA VAL A 272 4.41 -13.45 15.72
C VAL A 272 2.93 -13.80 15.95
N GLN A 273 2.02 -13.10 15.26
CA GLN A 273 0.57 -13.36 15.26
C GLN A 273 0.09 -13.84 13.90
#